data_AF-A0A2D8UNU6-F1
#
_entry.id   AF-A0A2D8UNU6-F1
#
_cell.length_a   1.000
_cell.length_b   1.000
_cell.length_c   1.000
_cell.angle_alpha   90.00
_cell.angle_beta   90.00
_cell.angle_gamma   90.00
#
_symmetry.space_group_name_H-M   'P 1'
#
loop_
_entity.id
_entity.type
_entity.pdbx_description
1 polymer ?
#
loop_
_entity_poly.entity_id
_entity_poly.type
_entity_poly.pdbx_seq_one_letter_code
_entity_poly.pdbx_strand_id
1 'polypeptide(L)'
;MKELSKDIVEEMKIRFTSEYDTANKVLTEYLTKYDYLNSDRIIRCVIFLADNGIESFKSFLESAKGDPRDVMWWAEYENRESMDNNKRVRDFNKSFKENGI
;
A
#
# COMPACT_ATOMS: atom_id res chain seq x y z
N MET A 1 18.09 4.55 0.53
CA MET A 1 16.67 4.20 0.68
C MET A 1 16.37 4.06 2.16
N LYS A 2 15.23 4.56 2.62
CA LYS A 2 14.78 4.37 4.00
C LYS A 2 14.55 2.88 4.26
N GLU A 3 14.86 2.41 5.46
CA GLU A 3 14.44 1.08 5.91
C GLU A 3 12.91 1.03 6.03
N LEU A 4 12.29 -0.03 5.51
CA LEU A 4 10.84 -0.22 5.62
C LEU A 4 10.45 -0.47 7.07
N SER A 5 9.32 0.11 7.49
CA SER A 5 8.75 -0.17 8.80
C SER A 5 8.45 -1.66 8.97
N LYS A 6 8.63 -2.17 10.19
CA LYS A 6 8.51 -3.61 10.49
C LYS A 6 7.16 -4.21 10.06
N ASP A 7 6.07 -3.47 10.27
CA ASP A 7 4.73 -3.91 9.92
C ASP A 7 4.53 -4.09 8.41
N ILE A 8 5.17 -3.23 7.60
CA ILE A 8 5.17 -3.37 6.13
C ILE A 8 5.85 -4.68 5.73
N VAL A 9 7.02 -4.96 6.29
CA VAL A 9 7.78 -6.18 5.98
C VAL A 9 7.00 -7.42 6.40
N GLU A 10 6.40 -7.41 7.58
CA GLU A 10 5.57 -8.51 8.09
C GLU A 10 4.34 -8.74 7.20
N GLU A 11 3.61 -7.69 6.86
CA GLU A 11 2.42 -7.79 6.00
C GLU A 11 2.76 -8.27 4.59
N MET A 12 3.87 -7.80 4.01
CA MET A 12 4.33 -8.29 2.70
C MET A 12 4.63 -9.79 2.73
N LYS A 13 5.24 -10.30 3.81
CA LYS A 13 5.50 -11.76 3.94
C LYS A 13 4.21 -12.55 4.01
N ILE A 14 3.18 -12.03 4.69
CA ILE A 14 1.88 -12.67 4.81
C ILE A 14 1.15 -12.68 3.45
N ARG A 15 1.10 -11.55 2.75
CA ARG A 15 0.33 -11.40 1.51
C ARG A 15 0.96 -12.06 0.30
N PHE A 16 2.29 -11.97 0.19
CA PHE A 16 3.00 -12.43 -0.99
C PHE A 16 3.61 -13.82 -0.80
N THR A 17 3.72 -14.33 0.43
CA THR A 17 4.21 -15.68 0.75
C THR A 17 5.45 -16.08 -0.07
N SER A 18 5.33 -17.00 -1.04
CA SER A 18 6.39 -17.44 -1.95
C SER A 18 6.88 -16.37 -2.93
N GLU A 19 6.09 -15.34 -3.19
CA GLU A 19 6.42 -14.20 -4.05
C GLU A 19 7.02 -13.01 -3.29
N TYR A 20 7.25 -13.14 -1.97
CA TYR A 20 7.76 -12.05 -1.12
C TYR A 20 9.01 -11.39 -1.69
N ASP A 21 10.02 -12.17 -2.11
CA ASP A 21 11.27 -11.61 -2.63
C ASP A 21 11.04 -10.82 -3.92
N THR A 22 10.14 -11.30 -4.78
CA THR A 22 9.73 -10.59 -6.01
C THR A 22 9.00 -9.30 -5.67
N ALA A 23 8.05 -9.34 -4.75
CA ALA A 23 7.31 -8.14 -4.30
C ALA A 23 8.24 -7.10 -3.67
N ASN A 24 9.16 -7.55 -2.81
CA ASN A 24 10.15 -6.68 -2.17
C ASN A 24 11.10 -6.04 -3.20
N LYS A 25 11.55 -6.80 -4.19
CA LYS A 25 12.36 -6.28 -5.30
C LYS A 25 11.59 -5.21 -6.10
N VAL A 26 10.36 -5.50 -6.51
CA VAL A 26 9.52 -4.56 -7.26
C VAL A 26 9.28 -3.28 -6.46
N LEU A 27 8.93 -3.39 -5.17
CA LEU A 27 8.74 -2.24 -4.30
C LEU A 27 10.03 -1.39 -4.23
N THR A 28 11.17 -2.03 -3.99
CA THR A 28 12.49 -1.37 -3.92
C THR A 28 12.80 -0.60 -5.21
N GLU A 29 12.54 -1.19 -6.38
CA GLU A 29 12.74 -0.54 -7.68
C GLU A 29 11.86 0.72 -7.82
N TYR A 30 10.59 0.65 -7.43
CA TYR A 30 9.67 1.79 -7.45
C TYR A 30 10.11 2.91 -6.50
N LEU A 31 10.44 2.57 -5.26
CA LEU A 31 10.87 3.56 -4.26
C LEU A 31 12.19 4.23 -4.63
N THR A 32 13.09 3.51 -5.33
CA THR A 32 14.33 4.08 -5.86
C THR A 32 14.05 5.10 -6.98
N LYS A 33 13.10 4.79 -7.85
CA LYS A 33 12.80 5.61 -9.04
C LYS A 33 11.88 6.78 -8.74
N TYR A 34 10.98 6.62 -7.76
CA TYR A 34 9.92 7.56 -7.42
C TYR A 34 9.92 7.83 -5.91
N ASP A 35 10.85 8.65 -5.44
CA ASP A 35 11.06 8.90 -3.99
C ASP A 35 9.82 9.48 -3.28
N TYR A 36 8.91 10.15 -4.01
CA TYR A 36 7.63 10.61 -3.43
C TYR A 36 6.69 9.47 -3.01
N LEU A 37 6.93 8.23 -3.47
CA LEU A 37 6.22 7.03 -3.03
C LEU A 37 6.81 6.43 -1.74
N ASN A 38 7.99 6.88 -1.30
CA ASN A 38 8.74 6.37 -0.15
C ASN A 38 8.15 6.89 1.19
N SER A 39 6.85 6.62 1.37
CA SER A 39 6.06 6.93 2.55
C SER A 39 5.41 5.66 3.05
N ASP A 40 5.57 5.36 4.33
CA ASP A 40 4.98 4.16 4.93
C ASP A 40 3.46 4.12 4.73
N ARG A 41 2.78 5.28 4.75
CA ARG A 41 1.34 5.35 4.48
C ARG A 41 1.01 4.91 3.06
N ILE A 42 1.73 5.41 2.05
CA ILE A 42 1.51 5.05 0.65
C ILE A 42 1.75 3.54 0.47
N ILE A 43 2.86 3.06 1.00
CA ILE A 43 3.25 1.64 0.89
C ILE A 43 2.19 0.75 1.55
N ARG A 44 1.72 1.10 2.75
CA ARG A 44 0.63 0.37 3.43
C ARG A 44 -0.66 0.38 2.61
N CYS A 45 -1.05 1.51 2.03
CA CYS A 45 -2.24 1.59 1.16
C CYS A 45 -2.12 0.64 -0.04
N VAL A 46 -0.96 0.62 -0.71
CA VAL A 46 -0.72 -0.26 -1.86
C VAL A 46 -0.78 -1.73 -1.45
N ILE A 47 -0.12 -2.11 -0.35
CA ILE A 47 -0.12 -3.49 0.17
C ILE A 47 -1.54 -3.92 0.57
N PHE A 48 -2.29 -3.04 1.22
CA PHE A 48 -3.68 -3.31 1.61
C PHE A 48 -4.58 -3.60 0.41
N LEU A 49 -4.44 -2.77 -0.65
CA LEU A 49 -5.24 -2.89 -1.86
C LEU A 49 -4.85 -4.10 -2.72
N ALA A 50 -3.60 -4.56 -2.63
CA ALA A 50 -3.15 -5.76 -3.31
C ALA A 50 -3.84 -7.00 -2.72
N ASP A 51 -4.77 -7.57 -3.49
CA ASP A 51 -5.49 -8.82 -3.19
C ASP A 51 -4.55 -10.03 -3.39
N ASN A 52 -3.58 -10.20 -2.49
CA ASN A 52 -2.66 -11.34 -2.36
C ASN A 52 -2.06 -11.85 -3.68
N GLY A 53 -1.52 -10.95 -4.50
CA GLY A 53 -0.86 -11.33 -5.74
C GLY A 53 0.04 -10.24 -6.30
N ILE A 54 1.17 -10.66 -6.87
CA ILE A 54 2.19 -9.74 -7.39
C ILE A 54 1.67 -8.81 -8.50
N GLU A 55 0.75 -9.28 -9.34
CA GLU A 55 0.21 -8.48 -10.45
C GLU A 55 -0.73 -7.37 -9.95
N SER A 56 -1.55 -7.65 -8.93
CA SER A 56 -2.36 -6.62 -8.26
C SER A 56 -1.47 -5.59 -7.58
N PHE A 57 -0.41 -6.04 -6.90
CA PHE A 57 0.57 -5.15 -6.28
C PHE A 57 1.25 -4.20 -7.27
N LYS A 58 1.71 -4.72 -8.41
CA LYS A 58 2.27 -3.90 -9.50
C LYS A 58 1.27 -2.87 -10.03
N SER A 59 0.01 -3.28 -10.22
CA SER A 59 -1.06 -2.39 -10.70
C SER A 59 -1.32 -1.22 -9.74
N PHE A 60 -1.33 -1.48 -8.43
CA PHE A 60 -1.49 -0.42 -7.43
C PHE A 60 -0.24 0.45 -7.26
N LEU A 61 0.96 -0.09 -7.46
CA LEU A 61 2.19 0.72 -7.55
C LEU A 61 2.17 1.65 -8.76
N GLU A 62 1.71 1.18 -9.92
CA GLU A 62 1.52 2.03 -11.11
C GLU A 62 0.47 3.12 -10.86
N SER A 63 -0.62 2.79 -10.17
CA SER A 63 -1.65 3.77 -9.78
C SER A 63 -1.07 4.82 -8.82
N ALA A 64 -0.32 4.40 -7.80
CA ALA A 64 0.32 5.31 -6.85
C ALA A 64 1.36 6.21 -7.53
N LYS A 65 2.10 5.68 -8.52
CA LYS A 65 3.01 6.47 -9.35
C LYS A 65 2.26 7.60 -10.06
N GLY A 66 1.07 7.33 -10.61
CA GLY A 66 0.23 8.34 -11.24
C GLY A 66 -0.27 9.40 -10.26
N ASP A 67 -0.93 8.97 -9.18
CA ASP A 67 -1.31 9.82 -8.06
C ASP A 67 -1.42 8.98 -6.76
N PRO A 68 -0.55 9.21 -5.76
CA PRO A 68 -0.62 8.46 -4.50
C PRO A 68 -1.90 8.76 -3.71
N ARG A 69 -2.58 9.89 -3.96
CA ARG A 69 -3.83 10.25 -3.28
C ARG A 69 -4.97 9.31 -3.67
N ASP A 70 -4.95 8.76 -4.87
CA ASP A 70 -5.96 7.82 -5.33
C ASP A 70 -5.88 6.50 -4.55
N VAL A 71 -4.67 5.92 -4.43
CA VAL A 71 -4.50 4.69 -3.64
C VAL A 71 -4.78 4.92 -2.15
N MET A 72 -4.45 6.12 -1.63
CA MET A 72 -4.81 6.50 -0.27
C MET A 72 -6.33 6.58 -0.09
N TRP A 73 -7.03 7.18 -1.04
CA TRP A 73 -8.49 7.26 -1.04
C TRP A 73 -9.13 5.87 -1.09
N TRP A 74 -8.67 5.01 -1.99
CA TRP A 74 -9.21 3.66 -2.15
C TRP A 74 -8.93 2.74 -0.96
N ALA A 75 -7.80 2.91 -0.28
CA ALA A 75 -7.45 2.09 0.86
C ALA A 75 -8.19 2.54 2.15
N GLU A 76 -8.28 3.86 2.37
CA GLU A 76 -8.73 4.41 3.64
C GLU A 76 -10.24 4.69 3.73
N TYR A 77 -10.92 4.84 2.59
CA TYR A 77 -12.32 5.26 2.54
C TYR A 77 -13.25 4.20 1.95
N GLU A 78 -14.42 4.07 2.58
CA GLU A 78 -15.57 3.31 2.09
C GLU A 78 -16.67 4.28 1.60
N ASN A 79 -17.67 3.73 0.89
CA ASN A 79 -18.77 4.50 0.28
C ASN A 79 -18.30 5.62 -0.65
N ARG A 80 -17.22 5.37 -1.39
CA ARG A 80 -16.53 6.36 -2.24
C ARG A 80 -17.39 6.94 -3.37
N GLU A 81 -18.49 6.29 -3.73
CA GLU A 81 -19.44 6.75 -4.74
C GLU A 81 -20.35 7.89 -4.24
N SER A 82 -20.46 8.07 -2.92
CA SER A 82 -21.24 9.16 -2.32
C SER A 82 -20.33 10.29 -1.87
N MET A 83 -20.51 11.48 -2.47
CA MET A 83 -19.75 12.67 -2.06
C MET A 83 -20.03 13.07 -0.61
N ASP A 84 -21.26 12.87 -0.14
CA ASP A 84 -21.70 13.29 1.21
C ASP A 84 -21.53 12.20 2.28
N ASN A 85 -21.39 10.93 1.90
CA ASN A 85 -21.37 9.80 2.83
C ASN A 85 -20.09 8.94 2.75
N ASN A 86 -19.05 9.42 2.08
CA ASN A 86 -17.75 8.76 2.19
C ASN A 86 -17.29 8.76 3.65
N LYS A 87 -16.70 7.64 4.07
CA LYS A 87 -16.25 7.46 5.45
C LYS A 87 -14.84 6.92 5.44
N ARG A 88 -13.93 7.66 6.09
CA ARG A 88 -12.60 7.14 6.41
C ARG A 88 -12.74 6.07 7.49
N VAL A 89 -12.45 4.81 7.12
CA VAL A 89 -12.55 3.64 8.02
C VAL A 89 -11.19 3.10 8.42
N ARG A 90 -10.10 3.54 7.77
CA ARG A 90 -8.71 3.16 8.08
C ARG A 90 -7.81 4.39 8.08
N ASP A 91 -6.73 4.33 8.83
CA ASP A 91 -5.69 5.36 8.90
C ASP A 91 -4.31 4.72 8.72
N PHE A 92 -3.78 4.76 7.50
CA PHE A 92 -2.47 4.14 7.19
C PHE A 92 -1.28 5.01 7.58
N ASN A 93 -1.51 6.15 8.26
CA ASN A 93 -0.45 6.72 9.09
C ASN A 93 -0.09 5.77 10.26
N LYS A 94 -1.05 4.94 10.68
CA LYS A 94 -0.86 3.88 11.67
C LYS A 94 -0.50 2.55 10.99
N SER A 95 0.05 1.63 11.78
CA SER A 95 0.39 0.28 11.32
C SER A 95 -0.85 -0.56 10.95
N PHE A 96 -0.64 -1.69 10.27
CA PHE A 96 -1.72 -2.65 9.98
C PHE A 96 -2.44 -3.12 11.25
N LYS A 97 -1.66 -3.51 12.28
CA LYS A 97 -2.20 -3.95 13.58
C LYS A 97 -3.08 -2.90 14.25
N GLU A 98 -2.70 -1.62 14.20
CA GLU A 98 -3.50 -0.52 14.76
C GLU A 98 -4.81 -0.28 13.97
N ASN A 99 -4.84 -0.69 12.71
CA ASN A 99 -6.06 -0.72 11.89
C ASN A 99 -6.86 -2.02 12.05
N GLY A 100 -6.42 -2.96 12.90
CA GLY A 100 -7.06 -4.26 13.07
C GLY A 100 -6.93 -5.19 11.86
N ILE A 101 -5.89 -4.96 11.03
CA ILE A 101 -5.50 -5.80 9.89
C ILE A 101 -4.38 -6.74 10.35
#